data_AF-A0A069ITC3-F1
#
_entry.id   AF-A0A069ITC3-F1
#
_cell.length_a   1.000
_cell.length_b   1.000
_cell.length_c   1.000
_cell.angle_alpha   90.00
_cell.angle_beta   90.00
_cell.angle_gamma   90.00
#
_symmetry.space_group_name_H-M   'P 1'
#
loop_
_entity.id
_entity.type
_entity.pdbx_description
1 polymer ?
#
loop_
_entity_poly.entity_id
_entity_poly.type
_entity_poly.pdbx_seq_one_letter_code
_entity_poly.pdbx_strand_id
1 'polypeptide(L)'
;MAVVIQAAMLAFRLESWEEARVIFLFHVAGTIMELFKTAHGSWVHPVDSLLSIGAAPLFSGFMYAAVGSYIARVQRIFRIRVRAYPPLGPPICAATRLVGG
;
A
#
# COMPACT_ATOMS: atom_id res chain seq x y z
N MET A 1 1.88 -17.64 4.92
CA MET A 1 3.27 -17.13 5.01
C MET A 1 3.56 -16.22 3.82
N ALA A 2 3.25 -14.93 3.93
CA ALA A 2 3.39 -13.96 2.83
C ALA A 2 4.88 -13.69 2.46
N VAL A 3 5.77 -13.69 3.46
CA VAL A 3 7.22 -13.50 3.27
C VAL A 3 7.82 -14.58 2.37
N VAL A 4 7.38 -15.83 2.52
CA VAL A 4 7.86 -16.96 1.70
C VAL A 4 7.42 -16.79 0.24
N ILE A 5 6.19 -16.34 0.02
CA ILE A 5 5.67 -16.08 -1.33
C ILE A 5 6.40 -14.89 -1.97
N GLN A 6 6.66 -13.82 -1.21
CA GLN A 6 7.43 -12.67 -1.70
C GLN A 6 8.87 -13.07 -2.07
N ALA A 7 9.52 -13.86 -1.21
CA ALA A 7 10.85 -14.39 -1.49
C ALA A 7 10.86 -15.32 -2.72
N ALA A 8 9.83 -16.16 -2.89
CA ALA A 8 9.67 -17.01 -4.05
C ALA A 8 9.47 -16.19 -5.34
N MET A 9 8.63 -15.16 -5.32
CA MET A 9 8.41 -14.29 -6.50
C MET A 9 9.70 -13.58 -6.94
N LEU A 10 10.52 -13.14 -5.99
CA LEU A 10 11.82 -12.54 -6.27
C LEU A 10 12.82 -13.59 -6.81
N ALA A 11 12.85 -14.79 -6.21
CA ALA A 11 13.71 -15.90 -6.64
C ALA A 11 13.38 -16.41 -8.05
N PHE A 12 12.09 -16.45 -8.41
CA PHE A 12 11.63 -16.83 -9.75
C PHE A 12 11.68 -15.68 -10.77
N ARG A 13 12.22 -14.50 -10.40
CA ARG A 13 12.28 -13.29 -11.25
C ARG A 13 10.92 -12.89 -11.86
N LEU A 14 9.84 -13.23 -11.18
CA LEU A 14 8.48 -12.86 -11.59
C LEU A 14 8.13 -11.41 -11.18
N GLU A 15 9.01 -10.80 -10.39
CA GLU A 15 8.90 -9.45 -9.85
C GLU A 15 10.26 -8.72 -9.93
N SER A 16 10.24 -7.44 -10.30
CA SER A 16 11.41 -6.56 -10.40
C SER A 16 11.79 -5.97 -9.05
N TRP A 17 13.04 -5.52 -8.91
CA TRP A 17 13.51 -4.83 -7.71
C TRP A 17 12.79 -3.51 -7.43
N GLU A 18 12.26 -2.84 -8.45
CA GLU A 18 11.42 -1.65 -8.28
C GLU A 18 10.05 -2.00 -7.71
N GLU A 19 9.45 -3.09 -8.19
CA GLU A 19 8.19 -3.63 -7.65
C GLU A 19 8.35 -3.99 -6.18
N ALA A 20 9.41 -4.73 -5.83
CA ALA A 20 9.71 -5.11 -4.45
C ALA A 20 9.84 -3.89 -3.52
N ARG A 21 10.45 -2.79 -3.98
CA ARG A 21 10.56 -1.54 -3.21
C ARG A 21 9.21 -0.86 -2.99
N VAL A 22 8.38 -0.79 -4.03
CA VAL A 22 7.02 -0.23 -3.91
C VAL A 22 6.18 -1.04 -2.93
N ILE A 23 6.25 -2.36 -3.02
CA ILE A 23 5.57 -3.29 -2.11
C ILE A 23 6.03 -3.07 -0.67
N PHE A 24 7.35 -2.96 -0.46
CA PHE A 24 7.92 -2.69 0.85
C PHE A 24 7.43 -1.35 1.42
N LEU A 25 7.39 -0.28 0.62
CA LEU A 25 6.87 1.01 1.04
C LEU A 25 5.40 0.95 1.45
N PHE A 26 4.56 0.24 0.69
CA PHE A 26 3.16 0.02 1.05
C PHE A 26 3.00 -0.79 2.35
N HIS A 27 3.88 -1.77 2.62
CA HIS A 27 3.88 -2.50 3.90
C HIS A 27 4.17 -1.55 5.07
N VAL A 28 5.21 -0.73 4.95
CA VAL A 28 5.61 0.22 5.99
C VAL A 28 4.49 1.22 6.24
N ALA A 29 3.96 1.84 5.18
CA ALA A 29 2.88 2.82 5.28
C ALA A 29 1.59 2.22 5.89
N GLY A 30 1.19 1.01 5.45
CA GLY A 30 0.02 0.31 5.96
C GLY A 30 0.15 -0.02 7.46
N THR A 31 1.34 -0.49 7.87
CA THR A 31 1.63 -0.81 9.27
C THR A 31 1.58 0.44 10.15
N ILE A 32 2.16 1.56 9.69
CA ILE A 32 2.13 2.84 10.42
C ILE A 32 0.69 3.36 10.56
N MET A 33 -0.10 3.32 9.48
CA MET A 33 -1.49 3.76 9.52
C MET A 33 -2.32 2.96 10.53
N GLU A 34 -2.12 1.64 10.57
CA GLU A 34 -2.86 0.78 11.50
C GLU A 34 -2.43 0.97 12.96
N LEU A 35 -1.13 1.17 13.21
CA LEU A 35 -0.61 1.58 14.51
C LEU A 35 -1.23 2.91 14.96
N PHE A 36 -1.32 3.89 14.07
CA PHE A 36 -1.95 5.18 14.36
C PHE A 36 -3.44 5.04 14.70
N LYS A 37 -4.19 4.27 13.89
CA LYS A 37 -5.63 4.04 14.06
C LYS A 37 -5.95 3.36 15.39
N THR A 38 -5.15 2.36 15.76
CA THR A 38 -5.30 1.62 17.01
C THR A 38 -4.90 2.46 18.22
N ALA A 39 -3.83 3.26 18.13
CA ALA A 39 -3.41 4.18 19.19
C ALA A 39 -4.45 5.27 19.53
N HIS A 40 -5.21 5.73 18.53
CA HIS A 40 -6.26 6.75 18.71
C HIS A 40 -7.66 6.16 18.98
N GLY A 41 -7.78 4.85 19.17
CA GLY A 41 -9.06 4.18 19.45
C GLY A 41 -10.07 4.21 18.28
N SER A 42 -9.66 4.71 17.10
CA SER A 42 -10.51 4.78 15.90
C SER A 42 -10.81 3.40 15.29
N TRP A 43 -10.07 2.37 15.73
CA TRP A 43 -10.27 0.97 15.36
C TRP A 43 -9.69 0.06 16.44
N VAL A 44 -10.41 -1.00 16.83
CA VAL A 44 -9.97 -1.97 17.84
C VAL A 44 -10.07 -3.37 17.26
N HIS A 45 -8.98 -4.14 17.35
CA HIS A 45 -8.99 -5.55 16.95
C HIS A 45 -9.43 -6.41 18.14
N PRO A 46 -10.51 -7.20 18.00
CA PRO A 46 -11.08 -7.98 19.12
C PRO A 46 -10.34 -9.28 19.43
N VAL A 47 -9.31 -9.64 18.64
CA VAL A 47 -8.59 -10.92 18.76
C VAL A 47 -7.09 -10.66 18.72
N ASP A 48 -6.36 -11.28 19.65
CA ASP A 48 -4.90 -11.20 19.69
C ASP A 48 -4.30 -11.86 18.44
N SER A 49 -3.47 -11.11 17.72
CA SER A 49 -2.74 -11.66 16.59
C SER A 49 -1.41 -12.25 17.02
N LEU A 50 -1.06 -13.42 16.50
CA LEU A 50 0.24 -14.09 16.74
C LEU A 50 1.45 -13.24 16.30
N LEU A 51 1.26 -12.29 15.38
CA LEU A 51 2.30 -11.41 14.84
C LEU A 51 1.75 -9.97 14.79
N SER A 52 2.01 -9.20 15.83
CA SER A 52 1.60 -7.79 15.97
C SER A 52 2.75 -6.93 16.45
N ILE A 53 2.73 -5.65 16.06
CA ILE A 53 3.49 -4.60 16.73
C ILE A 53 2.46 -3.78 17.51
N GLY A 54 2.50 -3.81 18.84
CA GLY A 54 1.45 -3.20 19.67
C GLY A 54 0.07 -3.83 19.39
N ALA A 55 -0.94 -2.98 19.14
CA ALA A 55 -2.30 -3.41 18.79
C ALA A 55 -2.51 -3.61 17.27
N ALA A 56 -1.49 -3.38 16.44
CA ALA A 56 -1.59 -3.50 14.99
C ALA A 56 -1.12 -4.90 14.52
N PRO A 57 -2.02 -5.73 13.99
CA PRO A 57 -1.66 -7.01 13.41
C PRO A 57 -0.83 -6.82 12.13
N LEU A 58 0.35 -7.42 12.08
CA LEU A 58 1.25 -7.32 10.93
C LEU A 58 0.63 -7.89 9.65
N PHE A 59 -0.26 -8.89 9.78
CA PHE A 59 -0.95 -9.49 8.64
C PHE A 59 -1.71 -8.45 7.80
N SER A 60 -2.30 -7.43 8.43
CA SER A 60 -3.05 -6.39 7.72
C SER A 60 -2.12 -5.50 6.88
N GLY A 61 -0.95 -5.13 7.42
CA GLY A 61 0.11 -4.46 6.65
C GLY A 61 0.53 -5.29 5.41
N PHE A 62 0.66 -6.61 5.57
CA PHE A 62 0.91 -7.52 4.45
C PHE A 62 -0.25 -7.58 3.43
N MET A 63 -1.50 -7.55 3.90
CA MET A 63 -2.67 -7.54 3.02
C MET A 63 -2.74 -6.28 2.16
N TYR A 64 -2.59 -5.09 2.76
CA TYR A 64 -2.66 -3.84 2.01
C TYR A 64 -1.56 -3.74 0.95
N ALA A 65 -0.36 -4.22 1.26
CA ALA A 65 0.73 -4.22 0.31
C ALA A 65 0.55 -5.25 -0.82
N ALA A 66 -0.03 -6.42 -0.55
CA ALA A 66 -0.39 -7.37 -1.60
C ALA A 66 -1.40 -6.77 -2.57
N VAL A 67 -2.42 -6.07 -2.07
CA VAL A 67 -3.41 -5.36 -2.90
C VAL A 67 -2.75 -4.23 -3.69
N GLY A 68 -1.90 -3.42 -3.06
CA GLY A 68 -1.15 -2.36 -3.72
C GLY A 68 -0.22 -2.86 -4.84
N SER A 69 0.48 -3.97 -4.58
CA SER A 69 1.31 -4.67 -5.58
C SER A 69 0.50 -5.09 -6.80
N TYR A 70 -0.63 -5.75 -6.55
CA TYR A 70 -1.53 -6.20 -7.61
C TYR A 70 -2.00 -5.04 -8.47
N ILE A 71 -2.45 -3.93 -7.86
CA ILE A 71 -2.90 -2.74 -8.58
C ILE A 71 -1.77 -2.17 -9.45
N ALA A 72 -0.57 -1.99 -8.88
CA ALA A 72 0.59 -1.47 -9.62
C ALA A 72 1.00 -2.39 -10.78
N ARG A 73 0.90 -3.71 -10.59
CA ARG A 73 1.19 -4.72 -11.62
C ARG A 73 0.17 -4.71 -12.74
N VAL A 74 -1.12 -4.68 -12.40
CA VAL A 74 -2.23 -4.58 -13.36
C VAL A 74 -2.10 -3.29 -14.19
N GLN A 75 -1.80 -2.16 -13.54
CA GLN A 75 -1.60 -0.90 -14.25
C GLN A 75 -0.49 -0.98 -15.31
N ARG A 76 0.63 -1.64 -15.01
CA ARG A 76 1.72 -1.84 -15.99
C ARG A 76 1.36 -2.81 -17.11
N ILE A 77 0.78 -3.97 -16.78
CA ILE A 77 0.43 -5.00 -17.77
C ILE A 77 -0.59 -4.46 -18.78
N PHE A 78 -1.63 -3.78 -18.29
CA PHE A 78 -2.72 -3.27 -19.12
C PHE A 78 -2.48 -1.84 -19.61
N ARG A 79 -1.31 -1.25 -19.32
CA ARG A 79 -0.97 0.15 -19.63
C ARG A 79 -2.07 1.14 -19.21
N ILE A 80 -2.68 0.90 -18.05
CA ILE A 80 -3.71 1.77 -17.49
C ILE A 80 -3.00 3.06 -17.09
N ARG A 81 -3.37 4.16 -17.74
CA ARG A 81 -2.85 5.49 -17.44
C ARG A 81 -3.95 6.34 -16.84
N VAL A 82 -3.63 7.01 -15.74
CA VAL A 82 -4.47 8.09 -15.21
C VAL A 82 -4.40 9.25 -16.21
N ARG A 83 -5.50 9.50 -16.91
CA ARG A 83 -5.63 10.65 -17.80
C ARG A 83 -5.93 11.88 -16.95
N ALA A 84 -5.25 13.00 -17.22
CA ALA A 84 -5.35 14.24 -16.45
C ALA A 84 -4.85 14.15 -14.98
N TYR A 85 -3.69 13.51 -14.76
CA TYR A 85 -3.00 13.70 -13.49
C TYR A 85 -2.58 15.19 -13.36
N PRO A 86 -3.05 15.92 -12.34
CA PRO A 86 -2.66 17.32 -12.19
C PRO A 86 -1.14 17.42 -12.04
N PRO A 87 -0.50 18.47 -12.59
CA PRO A 87 0.93 18.67 -12.42
C PRO A 87 1.28 18.65 -10.92
N LEU A 88 2.49 18.19 -10.58
CA LEU A 88 3.04 17.93 -9.23
C LEU A 88 3.02 19.12 -8.22
N GLY A 89 2.25 20.17 -8.48
CA GLY A 89 1.91 21.20 -7.51
C GLY A 89 0.96 20.69 -6.41
N PRO A 90 0.69 21.53 -5.39
CA PRO A 90 -0.21 21.16 -4.31
C PRO A 90 -1.56 20.72 -4.88
N PRO A 91 -2.15 19.60 -4.44
CA PRO A 91 -3.45 19.14 -4.91
C PRO A 91 -4.54 20.22 -4.72
N ILE A 92 -4.34 21.12 -3.75
CA ILE A 92 -5.16 22.30 -3.50
C ILE A 92 -5.18 23.27 -4.71
N CYS A 93 -4.03 23.48 -5.36
CA CYS A 93 -3.92 24.35 -6.54
C CYS A 93 -4.56 23.75 -7.80
N ALA A 94 -4.67 22.42 -7.86
CA ALA A 94 -5.34 21.75 -8.97
C ALA A 94 -6.86 21.68 -8.79
N ALA A 95 -7.34 21.50 -7.55
CA ALA A 95 -8.76 21.43 -7.22
C ALA A 95 -9.49 22.75 -7.49
N THR A 96 -8.86 23.90 -7.22
CA THR A 96 -9.44 25.23 -7.52
C THR A 96 -9.66 25.46 -9.02
N ARG A 97 -8.95 24.75 -9.89
CA ARG A 97 -9.09 24.87 -11.35
C ARG A 97 -10.27 24.08 -11.93
N LEU A 98 -10.83 23.14 -11.18
CA LEU A 98 -11.92 22.26 -11.66
C LEU A 98 -13.31 22.71 -11.20
N VAL A 99 -13.39 23.54 -10.16
CA VAL A 99 -14.66 24.01 -9.56
C VAL A 99 -15.06 25.41 -10.04
N GLY A 100 -14.14 26.15 -10.68
CA GLY A 100 -14.36 27.53 -11.13
C GLY A 100 -14.67 27.70 -12.62
N GLY A 101 -15.51 26.84 -13.20
CA GLY A 101 -15.96 26.91 -14.60
C GLY A 101 -17.45 27.15 -14.73
#